data_AF-I2DYW0-F1
#
_entry.id   AF-I2DYW0-F1
#
_cell.length_a   1.000
_cell.length_b   1.000
_cell.length_c   1.000
_cell.angle_alpha   90.00
_cell.angle_beta   90.00
_cell.angle_gamma   90.00
#
_symmetry.space_group_name_H-M   'P 1'
#
loop_
_entity.id
_entity.type
_entity.pdbx_description
1 polymer ?
#
loop_
_entity_poly.entity_id
_entity_poly.type
_entity_poly.pdbx_seq_one_letter_code
_entity_poly.pdbx_strand_id
1 'polypeptide(L)'
;MNRSPRSPRAGRSPRERAAAPSRESALGRARSVPAQADANAPAAPRASAPAGDIPPLDWQGGALDCTRCPYAALRGRAGEAGCEPGRACMQDAYARRIDRFFSWHPALANEQLAHPYFEVRAIAARYADVFRLPALIDDPDETVRLQVALRLPHAYLSRLAGDPHREVRIRVAQRVDPAVLASMRTDPDYGVRDWVARRLPVALLPSMARDADRGVRMRVAERLDMPALLRMVDDADAEVRRRIAARLPAPLLGNLLGDADWRVRWEIARRAPPGIVVLLLDDADDEVCALARRRLRSDDPSQPLELDSGADHG
;
A
#
# COMPACT_ATOMS: atom_id res chain seq x y z
N MET A 1 48.90 16.54 40.45
CA MET A 1 49.90 15.96 39.52
C MET A 1 49.11 15.40 38.35
N ASN A 2 48.96 16.18 37.26
CA ASN A 2 49.66 16.00 35.96
C ASN A 2 49.47 14.58 35.38
N ARG A 3 49.01 14.33 34.14
CA ARG A 3 48.96 15.13 32.91
C ARG A 3 48.21 14.29 31.84
N SER A 4 47.40 14.91 30.99
CA SER A 4 47.22 14.41 29.61
C SER A 4 48.53 14.51 28.84
N PRO A 5 48.66 13.76 27.74
CA PRO A 5 49.09 14.45 26.53
C PRO A 5 48.32 14.05 25.25
N ARG A 6 48.43 14.99 24.31
CA ARG A 6 47.84 15.08 22.98
C ARG A 6 48.51 14.16 21.94
N SER A 7 47.81 14.05 20.80
CA SER A 7 48.12 13.42 19.49
C SER A 7 49.54 13.55 18.93
N PRO A 8 49.79 12.86 17.80
CA PRO A 8 50.17 13.60 16.59
C PRO A 8 49.44 13.18 15.29
N ARG A 9 49.41 14.14 14.35
CA ARG A 9 48.94 14.04 12.96
C ARG A 9 50.03 13.46 12.03
N ALA A 10 49.55 12.98 10.86
CA ALA A 10 50.07 13.19 9.49
C ALA A 10 50.59 11.96 8.73
N GLY A 11 50.03 11.76 7.53
CA GLY A 11 50.56 10.91 6.46
C GLY A 11 49.62 10.88 5.25
N ARG A 12 50.02 11.53 4.14
CA ARG A 12 49.30 11.64 2.85
C ARG A 12 49.62 10.44 1.92
N SER A 13 48.59 9.94 1.20
CA SER A 13 48.44 9.46 -0.23
C SER A 13 49.58 8.68 -0.96
N PRO A 14 49.42 8.10 -2.19
CA PRO A 14 48.25 7.77 -3.04
C PRO A 14 48.30 6.34 -3.70
N ARG A 15 47.20 5.92 -4.37
CA ARG A 15 47.12 5.18 -5.69
C ARG A 15 45.74 4.52 -5.83
N GLU A 16 44.85 5.04 -6.68
CA GLU A 16 44.66 4.71 -8.11
C GLU A 16 44.02 3.33 -8.39
N ARG A 17 42.76 3.36 -8.85
CA ARG A 17 42.14 2.60 -9.98
C ARG A 17 40.63 2.93 -9.98
N ALA A 18 40.20 3.89 -10.80
CA ALA A 18 39.69 3.70 -12.16
C ALA A 18 38.23 3.18 -12.19
N ALA A 19 37.27 4.11 -12.27
CA ALA A 19 35.89 3.85 -12.69
C ALA A 19 35.59 4.75 -13.90
N ALA A 20 35.13 4.12 -14.98
CA ALA A 20 34.87 4.69 -16.30
C ALA A 20 33.56 5.51 -16.35
N PRO A 21 33.39 6.40 -17.36
CA PRO A 21 32.40 7.47 -17.31
C PRO A 21 31.03 7.10 -17.89
N SER A 22 30.03 7.77 -17.34
CA SER A 22 28.64 7.88 -17.76
C SER A 22 28.50 8.30 -19.23
N ARG A 23 27.58 7.65 -19.96
CA ARG A 23 27.18 8.04 -21.32
C ARG A 23 25.76 8.59 -21.33
N GLU A 24 25.66 9.90 -21.20
CA GLU A 24 24.55 10.69 -21.75
C GLU A 24 24.82 11.04 -23.22
N SER A 25 23.74 11.07 -23.99
CA SER A 25 23.55 11.80 -25.26
C SER A 25 24.17 11.24 -26.55
N ALA A 26 23.28 10.76 -27.45
CA ALA A 26 23.47 10.85 -28.91
C ALA A 26 22.15 10.57 -29.66
N LEU A 27 21.23 11.55 -29.66
CA LEU A 27 20.19 11.65 -30.70
C LEU A 27 20.82 12.27 -31.94
N GLY A 28 21.17 11.42 -32.90
CA GLY A 28 21.82 11.79 -34.16
C GLY A 28 20.98 11.39 -35.38
N ARG A 29 20.29 12.38 -35.93
CA ARG A 29 20.01 12.64 -37.36
C ARG A 29 19.49 11.48 -38.23
N ALA A 30 18.23 11.66 -38.65
CA ALA A 30 17.62 11.03 -39.81
C ALA A 30 18.47 11.21 -41.09
N ARG A 31 18.64 10.11 -41.83
CA ARG A 31 18.97 10.13 -43.26
C ARG A 31 18.02 9.22 -44.01
N SER A 32 17.28 9.86 -44.91
CA SER A 32 16.39 9.27 -45.90
C SER A 32 17.20 8.68 -47.04
N VAL A 33 16.92 7.44 -47.45
CA VAL A 33 17.14 6.95 -48.82
C VAL A 33 16.01 5.94 -49.13
N PRO A 34 15.31 6.04 -50.29
CA PRO A 34 14.24 5.14 -50.66
C PRO A 34 14.77 3.92 -51.43
N ALA A 35 14.15 2.76 -51.27
CA ALA A 35 14.29 1.66 -52.22
C ALA A 35 12.98 0.86 -52.32
N GLN A 36 12.69 0.52 -53.57
CA GLN A 36 11.43 0.07 -54.16
C GLN A 36 10.85 -1.23 -53.58
N ALA A 37 9.54 -1.35 -53.76
CA ALA A 37 8.69 -2.45 -53.34
C ALA A 37 8.84 -3.69 -54.23
N ASP A 38 8.91 -4.85 -53.59
CA ASP A 38 8.52 -6.13 -54.20
C ASP A 38 7.14 -6.52 -53.66
N ALA A 39 6.17 -6.56 -54.58
CA ALA A 39 4.78 -6.87 -54.35
C ALA A 39 4.53 -8.36 -54.62
N ASN A 40 4.73 -9.23 -53.63
CA ASN A 40 3.95 -10.48 -53.52
C ASN A 40 4.17 -11.19 -52.16
N ALA A 41 3.31 -10.93 -51.19
CA ALA A 41 3.15 -11.77 -50.00
C ALA A 41 1.66 -11.82 -49.62
N PRO A 42 1.10 -12.98 -49.23
CA PRO A 42 -0.31 -13.08 -48.86
C PRO A 42 -0.58 -12.20 -47.63
N ALA A 43 -1.59 -11.34 -47.74
CA ALA A 43 -1.93 -10.34 -46.73
C ALA A 43 -2.28 -10.99 -45.39
N ALA A 44 -1.47 -10.73 -44.37
CA ALA A 44 -1.83 -11.00 -42.98
C ALA A 44 -3.12 -10.25 -42.62
N PRO A 45 -4.06 -10.84 -41.85
CA PRO A 45 -5.26 -10.14 -41.42
C PRO A 45 -4.84 -8.94 -40.57
N ARG A 46 -5.18 -7.74 -41.06
CA ARG A 46 -4.85 -6.45 -40.45
C ARG A 46 -5.36 -6.40 -39.02
N ALA A 47 -4.43 -6.25 -38.08
CA ALA A 47 -4.73 -5.80 -36.72
C ALA A 47 -5.18 -4.34 -36.79
N SER A 48 -6.49 -4.10 -36.82
CA SER A 48 -7.03 -2.75 -36.75
C SER A 48 -7.31 -2.39 -35.30
N ALA A 49 -6.27 -1.97 -34.58
CA ALA A 49 -6.46 -1.22 -33.35
C ALA A 49 -7.00 0.19 -33.72
N PRO A 50 -8.00 0.73 -33.00
CA PRO A 50 -8.50 2.09 -33.25
C PRO A 50 -7.39 3.13 -33.05
N ALA A 51 -7.49 4.24 -33.79
CA ALA A 51 -6.50 5.32 -33.78
C ALA A 51 -6.33 5.90 -32.37
N GLY A 52 -5.13 5.78 -31.81
CA GLY A 52 -4.78 6.23 -30.45
C GLY A 52 -4.34 5.11 -29.50
N ASP A 53 -4.49 3.84 -29.89
CA ASP A 53 -4.06 2.70 -29.07
C ASP A 53 -2.55 2.44 -29.16
N ILE A 54 -1.97 2.03 -28.02
CA ILE A 54 -0.59 1.56 -27.90
C ILE A 54 -0.35 0.45 -28.93
N PRO A 55 0.68 0.50 -29.79
CA PRO A 55 0.88 -0.52 -30.82
C PRO A 55 1.05 -1.91 -30.19
N PRO A 56 0.51 -2.98 -30.80
CA PRO A 56 0.78 -4.34 -30.36
C PRO A 56 2.27 -4.67 -30.47
N LEU A 57 2.85 -5.05 -29.34
CA LEU A 57 4.25 -5.41 -29.21
C LEU A 57 4.33 -6.76 -28.52
N ASP A 58 5.20 -7.64 -29.01
CA ASP A 58 5.58 -8.85 -28.29
C ASP A 58 6.31 -8.48 -27.00
N TRP A 59 6.13 -9.27 -25.94
CA TRP A 59 6.78 -9.02 -24.65
C TRP A 59 8.32 -9.05 -24.72
N GLN A 60 8.92 -9.63 -25.78
CA GLN A 60 10.36 -9.57 -26.05
C GLN A 60 10.81 -8.27 -26.76
N GLY A 61 9.89 -7.36 -27.10
CA GLY A 61 10.22 -6.07 -27.71
C GLY A 61 10.17 -6.03 -29.24
N GLY A 62 9.36 -6.88 -29.88
CA GLY A 62 9.23 -6.97 -31.34
C GLY A 62 7.78 -7.00 -31.84
N ALA A 63 7.59 -7.26 -33.13
CA ALA A 63 6.24 -7.49 -33.68
C ALA A 63 5.70 -8.85 -33.22
N LEU A 64 4.39 -8.93 -32.98
CA LEU A 64 3.73 -10.18 -32.61
C LEU A 64 3.79 -11.20 -33.75
N ASP A 65 4.36 -12.39 -33.47
CA ASP A 65 4.36 -13.52 -34.38
C ASP A 65 3.31 -14.56 -33.95
N CYS A 66 2.13 -14.47 -34.57
CA CYS A 66 1.04 -15.41 -34.30
C CYS A 66 1.32 -16.83 -34.81
N THR A 67 2.26 -17.03 -35.75
CA THR A 67 2.51 -18.33 -36.37
C THR A 67 3.21 -19.30 -35.41
N ARG A 68 3.96 -18.75 -34.45
CA ARG A 68 4.70 -19.50 -33.42
C ARG A 68 4.00 -19.53 -32.07
N CYS A 69 2.82 -18.92 -31.97
CA CYS A 69 2.06 -18.86 -30.72
C CYS A 69 1.42 -20.22 -30.42
N PRO A 70 1.52 -20.74 -29.18
CA PRO A 70 0.87 -22.00 -28.79
C PRO A 70 -0.65 -21.98 -28.98
N TYR A 71 -1.25 -20.78 -29.03
CA TYR A 71 -2.68 -20.58 -29.22
C TYR A 71 -3.05 -20.08 -30.62
N ALA A 72 -2.23 -20.37 -31.63
CA ALA A 72 -2.52 -20.01 -33.02
C ALA A 72 -3.90 -20.50 -33.50
N ALA A 73 -4.40 -21.63 -32.97
CA ALA A 73 -5.72 -22.17 -33.28
C ALA A 73 -6.91 -21.31 -32.79
N LEU A 74 -6.67 -20.33 -31.90
CA LEU A 74 -7.67 -19.34 -31.50
C LEU A 74 -7.76 -18.16 -32.49
N ARG A 75 -6.79 -18.00 -33.39
CA ARG A 75 -6.83 -16.97 -34.42
C ARG A 75 -7.97 -17.26 -35.40
N GLY A 76 -8.70 -16.22 -35.77
CA GLY A 76 -9.82 -16.29 -36.71
C GLY A 76 -11.15 -16.73 -36.10
N ARG A 77 -11.20 -17.15 -34.83
CA ARG A 77 -12.46 -17.34 -34.10
C ARG A 77 -13.08 -15.97 -33.79
N ALA A 78 -14.40 -15.89 -33.87
CA ALA A 78 -15.12 -14.64 -33.68
C ALA A 78 -15.22 -14.25 -32.20
N GLY A 79 -15.08 -12.94 -31.92
CA GLY A 79 -15.31 -12.37 -30.60
C GLY A 79 -14.41 -13.00 -29.51
N GLU A 80 -15.02 -13.27 -28.35
CA GLU A 80 -14.32 -13.79 -27.17
C GLU A 80 -13.89 -15.24 -27.32
N ALA A 81 -14.41 -15.98 -28.31
CA ALA A 81 -13.98 -17.34 -28.60
C ALA A 81 -12.58 -17.40 -29.24
N GLY A 82 -12.01 -16.26 -29.66
CA GLY A 82 -10.70 -16.17 -30.31
C GLY A 82 -9.69 -15.30 -29.57
N CYS A 83 -8.58 -15.01 -30.27
CA CYS A 83 -7.59 -14.02 -29.83
C CYS A 83 -7.28 -13.03 -30.97
N GLU A 84 -6.93 -11.80 -30.59
CA GLU A 84 -6.75 -10.68 -31.51
C GLU A 84 -5.56 -9.79 -31.10
N PRO A 85 -4.44 -9.79 -31.87
CA PRO A 85 -3.34 -8.84 -31.70
C PRO A 85 -3.84 -7.39 -31.62
N GLY A 86 -3.34 -6.64 -30.65
CA GLY A 86 -3.81 -5.27 -30.40
C GLY A 86 -5.07 -5.19 -29.52
N ARG A 87 -5.74 -6.32 -29.24
CA ARG A 87 -6.95 -6.36 -28.42
C ARG A 87 -6.88 -7.41 -27.30
N ALA A 88 -6.78 -8.70 -27.60
CA ALA A 88 -6.68 -9.76 -26.61
C ALA A 88 -5.62 -10.76 -27.04
N CYS A 89 -4.43 -10.65 -26.47
CA CYS A 89 -3.28 -11.46 -26.85
C CYS A 89 -2.40 -11.69 -25.63
N MET A 90 -2.12 -12.96 -25.31
CA MET A 90 -1.19 -13.34 -24.24
C MET A 90 0.26 -12.95 -24.55
N GLN A 91 0.65 -12.98 -25.83
CA GLN A 91 2.02 -12.64 -26.25
C GLN A 91 2.29 -11.13 -26.26
N ASP A 92 1.30 -10.29 -25.97
CA ASP A 92 1.45 -8.84 -25.98
C ASP A 92 2.14 -8.33 -24.72
N ALA A 93 3.04 -7.34 -24.84
CA ALA A 93 3.69 -6.70 -23.71
C ALA A 93 2.69 -5.91 -22.83
N TYR A 94 1.54 -5.52 -23.38
CA TYR A 94 0.58 -4.72 -22.64
C TYR A 94 -0.33 -5.57 -21.74
N ALA A 95 -0.13 -5.46 -20.43
CA ALA A 95 -0.86 -6.19 -19.39
C ALA A 95 -2.39 -6.24 -19.58
N ARG A 96 -3.04 -5.15 -20.01
CA ARG A 96 -4.51 -5.15 -20.22
C ARG A 96 -4.97 -6.10 -21.34
N ARG A 97 -4.13 -6.36 -22.35
CA ARG A 97 -4.43 -7.28 -23.44
C ARG A 97 -4.22 -8.72 -23.03
N ILE A 98 -3.20 -8.98 -22.21
CA ILE A 98 -2.98 -10.28 -21.57
C ILE A 98 -4.15 -10.60 -20.63
N ASP A 99 -4.57 -9.62 -19.81
CA ASP A 99 -5.71 -9.77 -18.89
C ASP A 99 -7.00 -10.08 -19.64
N ARG A 100 -7.26 -9.35 -20.73
CA ARG A 100 -8.41 -9.61 -21.60
C ARG A 100 -8.34 -11.02 -22.20
N PHE A 101 -7.18 -11.46 -22.67
CA PHE A 101 -6.99 -12.80 -23.19
C PHE A 101 -7.37 -13.87 -22.17
N PHE A 102 -6.87 -13.79 -20.93
CA PHE A 102 -7.22 -14.79 -19.90
C PHE A 102 -8.64 -14.63 -19.36
N SER A 103 -9.24 -13.45 -19.42
CA SER A 103 -10.66 -13.28 -19.10
C SER A 103 -11.57 -14.02 -20.09
N TRP A 104 -11.17 -14.09 -21.37
CA TRP A 104 -11.87 -14.83 -22.42
C TRP A 104 -11.55 -16.33 -22.37
N HIS A 105 -10.32 -16.69 -22.00
CA HIS A 105 -9.82 -18.07 -22.00
C HIS A 105 -9.26 -18.49 -20.63
N PRO A 106 -10.07 -18.48 -19.54
CA PRO A 106 -9.57 -18.75 -18.19
C PRO A 106 -9.01 -20.16 -18.04
N ALA A 107 -9.54 -21.13 -18.79
CA ALA A 107 -9.05 -22.52 -18.80
C ALA A 107 -7.57 -22.65 -19.21
N LEU A 108 -7.05 -21.69 -19.99
CA LEU A 108 -5.65 -21.67 -20.46
C LEU A 108 -4.67 -21.08 -19.43
N ALA A 109 -5.17 -20.46 -18.35
CA ALA A 109 -4.32 -19.79 -17.36
C ALA A 109 -3.39 -20.77 -16.63
N ASN A 110 -3.87 -21.98 -16.33
CA ASN A 110 -3.10 -23.01 -15.65
C ASN A 110 -1.81 -23.38 -16.41
N GLU A 111 -1.85 -23.36 -17.75
CA GLU A 111 -0.73 -23.72 -18.61
C GLU A 111 0.38 -22.65 -18.60
N GLN A 112 0.04 -21.42 -18.19
CA GLN A 112 0.91 -20.23 -18.33
C GLN A 112 1.54 -19.78 -17.01
N LEU A 113 1.41 -20.57 -15.95
CA LEU A 113 2.05 -20.27 -14.66
C LEU A 113 3.58 -20.41 -14.71
N ALA A 114 4.16 -21.08 -15.70
CA ALA A 114 5.61 -21.17 -15.90
C ALA A 114 6.12 -20.26 -17.04
N HIS A 115 5.29 -19.33 -17.52
CA HIS A 115 5.66 -18.48 -18.66
C HIS A 115 6.89 -17.62 -18.34
N PRO A 116 7.84 -17.42 -19.28
CA PRO A 116 9.05 -16.63 -19.01
C PRO A 116 8.77 -15.18 -18.60
N TYR A 117 7.76 -14.57 -19.22
CA TYR A 117 7.33 -13.21 -18.91
C TYR A 117 6.47 -13.15 -17.63
N PHE A 118 6.88 -12.34 -16.65
CA PHE A 118 6.26 -12.34 -15.33
C PHE A 118 4.83 -11.81 -15.34
N GLU A 119 4.50 -10.85 -16.20
CA GLU A 119 3.15 -10.29 -16.30
C GLU A 119 2.16 -11.34 -16.79
N VAL A 120 2.58 -12.23 -17.69
CA VAL A 120 1.75 -13.38 -18.09
C VAL A 120 1.52 -14.29 -16.90
N ARG A 121 2.55 -14.62 -16.10
CA ARG A 121 2.38 -15.43 -14.88
C ARG A 121 1.47 -14.75 -13.86
N ALA A 122 1.68 -13.46 -13.60
CA ALA A 122 0.91 -12.67 -12.64
C ALA A 122 -0.57 -12.58 -13.05
N ILE A 123 -0.85 -12.35 -14.33
CA ILE A 123 -2.21 -12.27 -14.84
C ILE A 123 -2.84 -13.66 -14.90
N ALA A 124 -2.12 -14.68 -15.38
CA ALA A 124 -2.59 -16.07 -15.35
C ALA A 124 -2.97 -16.49 -13.92
N ALA A 125 -2.17 -16.12 -12.92
CA ALA A 125 -2.45 -16.38 -11.51
C ALA A 125 -3.76 -15.75 -11.00
N ARG A 126 -4.37 -14.79 -11.71
CA ARG A 126 -5.72 -14.26 -11.39
C ARG A 126 -6.86 -15.19 -11.82
N TYR A 127 -6.64 -16.01 -12.85
CA TYR A 127 -7.65 -16.88 -13.45
C TYR A 127 -7.41 -18.36 -13.18
N ALA A 128 -6.16 -18.76 -12.94
CA ALA A 128 -5.78 -20.14 -12.69
C ALA A 128 -6.50 -20.76 -11.48
N ASP A 129 -6.53 -22.09 -11.46
CA ASP A 129 -7.08 -22.84 -10.33
C ASP A 129 -6.28 -22.56 -9.06
N VAL A 130 -6.98 -22.30 -7.96
CA VAL A 130 -6.35 -21.99 -6.67
C VAL A 130 -5.37 -23.08 -6.22
N PHE A 131 -5.64 -24.34 -6.57
CA PHE A 131 -4.77 -25.48 -6.25
C PHE A 131 -3.42 -25.48 -7.00
N ARG A 132 -3.29 -24.69 -8.07
CA ARG A 132 -2.03 -24.54 -8.83
C ARG A 132 -1.16 -23.39 -8.32
N LEU A 133 -1.76 -22.41 -7.63
CA LEU A 133 -1.06 -21.22 -7.14
C LEU A 133 0.07 -21.48 -6.12
N PRO A 134 0.06 -22.56 -5.29
CA PRO A 134 1.19 -22.82 -4.39
C PRO A 134 2.55 -22.95 -5.10
N ALA A 135 2.57 -23.30 -6.39
CA ALA A 135 3.80 -23.37 -7.19
C ALA A 135 4.44 -21.98 -7.44
N LEU A 136 3.69 -20.89 -7.26
CA LEU A 136 4.13 -19.51 -7.49
C LEU A 136 4.46 -18.75 -6.20
N ILE A 137 4.43 -19.42 -5.04
CA ILE A 137 4.76 -18.78 -3.74
C ILE A 137 6.17 -18.21 -3.77
N ASP A 138 7.11 -18.93 -4.39
CA ASP A 138 8.52 -18.57 -4.46
C ASP A 138 8.88 -17.95 -5.83
N ASP A 139 7.90 -17.40 -6.57
CA ASP A 139 8.16 -16.75 -7.87
C ASP A 139 9.18 -15.61 -7.69
N PRO A 140 10.16 -15.45 -8.59
CA PRO A 140 11.18 -14.40 -8.46
C PRO A 140 10.57 -13.00 -8.46
N ASP A 141 9.44 -12.79 -9.14
CA ASP A 141 8.83 -11.48 -9.33
C ASP A 141 7.79 -11.17 -8.25
N GLU A 142 7.92 -10.01 -7.60
CA GLU A 142 7.02 -9.59 -6.53
C GLU A 142 5.59 -9.34 -7.02
N THR A 143 5.38 -8.97 -8.29
CA THR A 143 4.04 -8.77 -8.88
C THR A 143 3.31 -10.10 -8.96
N VAL A 144 4.02 -11.19 -9.32
CA VAL A 144 3.43 -12.54 -9.31
C VAL A 144 3.10 -12.96 -7.88
N ARG A 145 4.05 -12.85 -6.94
CA ARG A 145 3.81 -13.20 -5.53
C ARG A 145 2.67 -12.38 -4.93
N LEU A 146 2.52 -11.12 -5.32
CA LEU A 146 1.41 -10.25 -4.93
C LEU A 146 0.05 -10.76 -5.44
N GLN A 147 -0.05 -11.14 -6.71
CA GLN A 147 -1.30 -11.70 -7.26
C GLN A 147 -1.66 -13.03 -6.59
N VAL A 148 -0.66 -13.86 -6.32
CA VAL A 148 -0.80 -15.14 -5.62
C VAL A 148 -1.29 -14.90 -4.18
N ALA A 149 -0.73 -13.92 -3.47
CA ALA A 149 -1.12 -13.54 -2.11
C ALA A 149 -2.57 -13.05 -1.99
N LEU A 150 -3.26 -12.68 -3.08
CA LEU A 150 -4.68 -12.33 -3.07
C LEU A 150 -5.61 -13.55 -3.11
N ARG A 151 -5.14 -14.68 -3.64
CA ARG A 151 -5.98 -15.85 -3.93
C ARG A 151 -5.57 -17.11 -3.17
N LEU A 152 -4.36 -17.16 -2.60
CA LEU A 152 -3.92 -18.32 -1.82
C LEU A 152 -4.87 -18.61 -0.65
N PRO A 153 -5.12 -19.91 -0.34
CA PRO A 153 -5.73 -20.32 0.91
C PRO A 153 -4.88 -19.90 2.11
N HIS A 154 -5.53 -19.62 3.25
CA HIS A 154 -4.87 -19.14 4.47
C HIS A 154 -3.70 -20.03 4.93
N ALA A 155 -3.82 -21.35 4.79
CA ALA A 155 -2.80 -22.32 5.14
C ALA A 155 -1.46 -22.09 4.42
N TYR A 156 -1.49 -21.61 3.17
CA TYR A 156 -0.29 -21.32 2.38
C TYR A 156 0.18 -19.87 2.52
N LEU A 157 -0.74 -18.95 2.83
CA LEU A 157 -0.46 -17.51 2.89
C LEU A 157 0.58 -17.17 3.98
N SER A 158 0.65 -17.96 5.04
CA SER A 158 1.65 -17.82 6.11
C SER A 158 3.10 -17.86 5.61
N ARG A 159 3.37 -18.57 4.50
CA ARG A 159 4.71 -18.64 3.88
C ARG A 159 5.17 -17.30 3.32
N LEU A 160 4.23 -16.42 2.95
CA LEU A 160 4.52 -15.08 2.42
C LEU A 160 4.60 -14.00 3.52
N ALA A 161 4.41 -14.35 4.80
CA ALA A 161 4.47 -13.38 5.89
C ALA A 161 5.85 -12.71 6.03
N GLY A 162 6.91 -13.39 5.59
CA GLY A 162 8.28 -12.88 5.55
C GLY A 162 8.76 -12.44 4.16
N ASP A 163 7.86 -12.19 3.21
CA ASP A 163 8.25 -11.80 1.85
C ASP A 163 9.15 -10.56 1.87
N PRO A 164 10.23 -10.49 1.07
CA PRO A 164 11.10 -9.31 1.04
C PRO A 164 10.36 -8.04 0.61
N HIS A 165 9.31 -8.15 -0.21
CA HIS A 165 8.57 -7.01 -0.73
C HIS A 165 7.42 -6.60 0.19
N ARG A 166 7.43 -5.33 0.62
CA ARG A 166 6.43 -4.81 1.59
C ARG A 166 4.99 -4.97 1.12
N GLU A 167 4.71 -4.78 -0.18
CA GLU A 167 3.33 -4.84 -0.70
C GLU A 167 2.77 -6.26 -0.60
N VAL A 168 3.62 -7.30 -0.76
CA VAL A 168 3.21 -8.69 -0.55
C VAL A 168 2.87 -8.91 0.93
N ARG A 169 3.73 -8.46 1.85
CA ARG A 169 3.47 -8.56 3.29
C ARG A 169 2.20 -7.79 3.71
N ILE A 170 1.92 -6.64 3.11
CA ILE A 170 0.67 -5.90 3.32
C ILE A 170 -0.54 -6.75 2.91
N ARG A 171 -0.52 -7.40 1.74
CA ARG A 171 -1.62 -8.30 1.32
C ARG A 171 -1.76 -9.52 2.22
N VAL A 172 -0.65 -10.06 2.70
CA VAL A 172 -0.66 -11.15 3.68
C VAL A 172 -1.34 -10.67 4.97
N ALA A 173 -0.92 -9.53 5.52
CA ALA A 173 -1.48 -8.95 6.74
C ALA A 173 -2.98 -8.59 6.62
N GLN A 174 -3.51 -8.38 5.41
CA GLN A 174 -4.94 -8.17 5.18
C GLN A 174 -5.78 -9.43 5.34
N ARG A 175 -5.22 -10.61 5.10
CA ARG A 175 -5.99 -11.87 4.95
C ARG A 175 -5.61 -12.93 5.97
N VAL A 176 -4.34 -13.02 6.35
CA VAL A 176 -3.83 -14.14 7.18
C VAL A 176 -4.55 -14.25 8.52
N ASP A 177 -4.57 -15.46 9.07
CA ASP A 177 -5.20 -15.76 10.36
C ASP A 177 -4.56 -14.97 11.52
N PRO A 178 -5.32 -14.73 12.61
CA PRO A 178 -4.86 -13.92 13.74
C PRO A 178 -3.53 -14.38 14.37
N ALA A 179 -3.26 -15.70 14.38
CA ALA A 179 -2.04 -16.25 14.94
C ALA A 179 -0.79 -15.80 14.17
N VAL A 180 -0.83 -15.85 12.85
CA VAL A 180 0.28 -15.39 11.99
C VAL A 180 0.32 -13.87 11.94
N LEU A 181 -0.84 -13.21 11.94
CA LEU A 181 -0.90 -11.75 12.00
C LEU A 181 -0.16 -11.20 13.25
N ALA A 182 -0.25 -11.90 14.37
CA ALA A 182 0.44 -11.53 15.60
C ALA A 182 1.98 -11.58 15.48
N SER A 183 2.54 -12.44 14.62
CA SER A 183 4.00 -12.43 14.38
C SER A 183 4.45 -11.25 13.50
N MET A 184 3.54 -10.61 12.77
CA MET A 184 3.83 -9.45 11.91
C MET A 184 3.81 -8.11 12.66
N ARG A 185 3.56 -8.10 13.99
CA ARG A 185 3.50 -6.86 14.80
C ARG A 185 4.79 -6.05 14.81
N THR A 186 5.92 -6.70 14.56
CA THR A 186 7.25 -6.06 14.53
C THR A 186 7.79 -5.97 13.11
N ASP A 187 6.92 -6.02 12.10
CA ASP A 187 7.35 -5.83 10.71
C ASP A 187 8.06 -4.47 10.57
N PRO A 188 9.17 -4.38 9.80
CA PRO A 188 9.86 -3.11 9.60
C PRO A 188 8.97 -2.05 8.92
N ASP A 189 8.02 -2.47 8.08
CA ASP A 189 7.14 -1.55 7.36
C ASP A 189 5.92 -1.15 8.20
N TYR A 190 5.70 0.17 8.33
CA TYR A 190 4.56 0.69 9.11
C TYR A 190 3.21 0.36 8.46
N GLY A 191 3.14 0.21 7.13
CA GLY A 191 1.91 -0.17 6.43
C GLY A 191 1.46 -1.60 6.76
N VAL A 192 2.42 -2.50 6.94
CA VAL A 192 2.15 -3.84 7.50
C VAL A 192 1.65 -3.72 8.93
N ARG A 193 2.35 -2.98 9.80
CA ARG A 193 1.95 -2.80 11.21
C ARG A 193 0.60 -2.09 11.35
N ASP A 194 0.24 -1.18 10.46
CA ASP A 194 -1.09 -0.57 10.40
C ASP A 194 -2.15 -1.65 10.18
N TRP A 195 -2.01 -2.48 9.15
CA TRP A 195 -2.90 -3.63 8.89
C TRP A 195 -2.97 -4.61 10.05
N VAL A 196 -1.85 -4.87 10.72
CA VAL A 196 -1.84 -5.65 11.96
C VAL A 196 -2.69 -4.96 13.03
N ALA A 197 -2.46 -3.68 13.32
CA ALA A 197 -3.27 -2.92 14.27
C ALA A 197 -4.76 -2.84 13.88
N ARG A 198 -5.12 -2.96 12.60
CA ARG A 198 -6.53 -3.03 12.15
C ARG A 198 -7.22 -4.33 12.54
N ARG A 199 -6.51 -5.47 12.46
CA ARG A 199 -7.10 -6.81 12.51
C ARG A 199 -6.72 -7.62 13.74
N LEU A 200 -5.65 -7.26 14.43
CA LEU A 200 -5.14 -8.00 15.59
C LEU A 200 -6.22 -8.10 16.68
N PRO A 201 -6.40 -9.26 17.34
CA PRO A 201 -7.34 -9.38 18.46
C PRO A 201 -7.09 -8.30 19.51
N VAL A 202 -8.17 -7.70 20.06
CA VAL A 202 -8.08 -6.58 21.01
C VAL A 202 -7.21 -6.92 22.22
N ALA A 203 -7.25 -8.17 22.70
CA ALA A 203 -6.42 -8.66 23.80
C ALA A 203 -4.90 -8.53 23.55
N LEU A 204 -4.46 -8.55 22.29
CA LEU A 204 -3.06 -8.44 21.90
C LEU A 204 -2.65 -7.02 21.48
N LEU A 205 -3.63 -6.16 21.17
CA LEU A 205 -3.40 -4.81 20.68
C LEU A 205 -2.58 -3.90 21.62
N PRO A 206 -2.64 -4.04 22.96
CA PRO A 206 -1.82 -3.21 23.84
C PRO A 206 -0.31 -3.39 23.65
N SER A 207 0.16 -4.46 23.00
CA SER A 207 1.57 -4.62 22.67
C SER A 207 2.04 -3.65 21.58
N MET A 208 1.11 -3.00 20.87
CA MET A 208 1.39 -2.03 19.79
C MET A 208 1.15 -0.59 20.23
N ALA A 209 0.79 -0.33 21.49
CA ALA A 209 0.45 1.00 21.99
C ALA A 209 1.62 2.02 21.92
N ARG A 210 2.86 1.53 21.79
CA ARG A 210 4.08 2.34 21.65
C ARG A 210 4.75 2.17 20.30
N ASP A 211 3.97 1.85 19.25
CA ASP A 211 4.53 1.78 17.90
C ASP A 211 5.23 3.09 17.53
N ALA A 212 6.35 3.00 16.83
CA ALA A 212 7.08 4.18 16.38
C ALA A 212 6.23 5.05 15.44
N ASP A 213 5.35 4.42 14.64
CA ASP A 213 4.50 5.11 13.70
C ASP A 213 3.22 5.66 14.36
N ARG A 214 2.97 6.96 14.12
CA ARG A 214 1.79 7.67 14.61
C ARG A 214 0.48 7.06 14.08
N GLY A 215 0.43 6.68 12.81
CA GLY A 215 -0.75 6.07 12.18
C GLY A 215 -1.14 4.76 12.86
N VAL A 216 -0.14 3.93 13.16
CA VAL A 216 -0.35 2.69 13.91
C VAL A 216 -0.87 2.97 15.32
N ARG A 217 -0.27 3.92 16.06
CA ARG A 217 -0.75 4.29 17.40
C ARG A 217 -2.18 4.85 17.37
N MET A 218 -2.55 5.64 16.36
CA MET A 218 -3.94 6.06 16.17
C MET A 218 -4.85 4.85 15.99
N ARG A 219 -4.51 3.89 15.10
CA ARG A 219 -5.34 2.68 14.94
C ARG A 219 -5.47 1.83 16.19
N VAL A 220 -4.42 1.79 17.00
CA VAL A 220 -4.46 1.14 18.31
C VAL A 220 -5.42 1.88 19.24
N ALA A 221 -5.27 3.20 19.35
CA ALA A 221 -6.13 4.07 20.16
C ALA A 221 -7.59 4.09 19.71
N GLU A 222 -7.91 3.75 18.47
CA GLU A 222 -9.29 3.60 17.97
C GLU A 222 -9.98 2.33 18.44
N ARG A 223 -9.21 1.27 18.73
CA ARG A 223 -9.73 -0.07 18.99
C ARG A 223 -9.54 -0.52 20.43
N LEU A 224 -8.63 0.10 21.19
CA LEU A 224 -8.42 -0.27 22.60
C LEU A 224 -9.58 0.17 23.47
N ASP A 225 -10.00 -0.71 24.36
CA ASP A 225 -10.98 -0.38 25.40
C ASP A 225 -10.30 -0.03 26.73
N MET A 226 -11.10 0.46 27.68
CA MET A 226 -10.66 0.66 29.05
C MET A 226 -10.33 -0.70 29.71
N PRO A 227 -9.30 -0.76 30.59
CA PRO A 227 -8.42 0.32 31.00
C PRO A 227 -7.18 0.49 30.09
N ALA A 228 -7.03 -0.32 29.03
CA ALA A 228 -5.82 -0.31 28.20
C ALA A 228 -5.60 1.04 27.48
N LEU A 229 -6.69 1.71 27.08
CA LEU A 229 -6.64 3.03 26.44
C LEU A 229 -5.93 4.09 27.31
N LEU A 230 -6.06 4.02 28.64
CA LEU A 230 -5.40 4.98 29.55
C LEU A 230 -3.88 4.98 29.44
N ARG A 231 -3.28 3.86 29.01
CA ARG A 231 -1.82 3.76 28.86
C ARG A 231 -1.25 4.59 27.71
N MET A 232 -2.12 5.19 26.89
CA MET A 232 -1.74 6.03 25.75
C MET A 232 -2.06 7.51 25.99
N VAL A 233 -2.61 7.88 27.15
CA VAL A 233 -3.07 9.26 27.41
C VAL A 233 -1.96 10.31 27.25
N ASP A 234 -0.73 9.92 27.56
CA ASP A 234 0.49 10.75 27.42
C ASP A 234 1.24 10.50 26.09
N ASP A 235 0.54 10.09 25.02
CA ASP A 235 1.19 9.89 23.71
C ASP A 235 1.94 11.16 23.28
N ALA A 236 3.11 11.00 22.67
CA ALA A 236 3.88 12.14 22.19
C ALA A 236 3.13 12.97 21.12
N ASP A 237 2.26 12.33 20.33
CA ASP A 237 1.52 12.99 19.27
C ASP A 237 0.16 13.51 19.75
N ALA A 238 -0.07 14.81 19.52
CA ALA A 238 -1.31 15.47 19.94
C ALA A 238 -2.56 14.90 19.28
N GLU A 239 -2.49 14.42 18.04
CA GLU A 239 -3.66 13.82 17.40
C GLU A 239 -4.03 12.48 18.02
N VAL A 240 -3.04 11.69 18.43
CA VAL A 240 -3.28 10.45 19.18
C VAL A 240 -3.96 10.79 20.51
N ARG A 241 -3.44 11.77 21.26
CA ARG A 241 -4.05 12.24 22.52
C ARG A 241 -5.47 12.78 22.31
N ARG A 242 -5.73 13.53 21.23
CA ARG A 242 -7.07 14.01 20.85
C ARG A 242 -8.02 12.86 20.57
N ARG A 243 -7.57 11.84 19.81
CA ARG A 243 -8.37 10.64 19.51
C ARG A 243 -8.69 9.84 20.77
N ILE A 244 -7.76 9.79 21.73
CA ILE A 244 -7.96 9.18 23.04
C ILE A 244 -8.96 9.99 23.85
N ALA A 245 -8.78 11.31 23.93
CA ALA A 245 -9.71 12.23 24.59
C ALA A 245 -11.13 11.97 24.09
N ALA A 246 -11.34 11.93 22.77
CA ALA A 246 -12.63 11.66 22.11
C ALA A 246 -13.27 10.30 22.48
N ARG A 247 -12.52 9.35 23.06
CA ARG A 247 -13.00 8.02 23.46
C ARG A 247 -13.01 7.80 24.97
N LEU A 248 -12.30 8.61 25.75
CA LEU A 248 -12.30 8.45 27.21
C LEU A 248 -13.70 8.68 27.78
N PRO A 249 -14.10 7.93 28.84
CA PRO A 249 -15.27 8.26 29.64
C PRO A 249 -15.17 9.68 30.17
N ALA A 250 -16.29 10.43 30.14
CA ALA A 250 -16.32 11.85 30.50
C ALA A 250 -15.65 12.17 31.86
N PRO A 251 -15.82 11.37 32.94
CA PRO A 251 -15.17 11.63 34.22
C PRO A 251 -13.62 11.59 34.18
N LEU A 252 -13.03 10.94 33.19
CA LEU A 252 -11.57 10.80 33.07
C LEU A 252 -10.92 11.90 32.20
N LEU A 253 -11.72 12.75 31.56
CA LEU A 253 -11.20 13.84 30.72
C LEU A 253 -10.43 14.90 31.50
N GLY A 254 -10.67 15.01 32.82
CA GLY A 254 -9.92 15.91 33.69
C GLY A 254 -8.40 15.66 33.66
N ASN A 255 -7.97 14.43 33.34
CA ASN A 255 -6.55 14.08 33.25
C ASN A 255 -5.82 14.79 32.09
N LEU A 256 -6.56 15.31 31.10
CA LEU A 256 -6.01 15.95 29.91
C LEU A 256 -6.16 17.47 29.92
N LEU A 257 -6.67 18.08 31.01
CA LEU A 257 -6.94 19.53 31.08
C LEU A 257 -5.70 20.40 30.78
N GLY A 258 -4.53 19.94 31.20
CA GLY A 258 -3.25 20.62 30.99
C GLY A 258 -2.53 20.25 29.70
N ASP A 259 -3.21 19.60 28.74
CA ASP A 259 -2.58 19.23 27.47
C ASP A 259 -2.04 20.47 26.74
N ALA A 260 -0.83 20.37 26.18
CA ALA A 260 -0.21 21.47 25.47
C ALA A 260 -0.96 21.83 24.18
N ASP A 261 -1.57 20.85 23.51
CA ASP A 261 -2.30 21.08 22.26
C ASP A 261 -3.75 21.48 22.56
N TRP A 262 -4.12 22.67 22.09
CA TRP A 262 -5.45 23.24 22.32
C TRP A 262 -6.56 22.35 21.74
N ARG A 263 -6.32 21.56 20.69
CA ARG A 263 -7.33 20.66 20.10
C ARG A 263 -7.70 19.51 21.03
N VAL A 264 -6.78 19.10 21.90
CA VAL A 264 -7.09 18.13 22.96
C VAL A 264 -7.95 18.80 24.02
N ARG A 265 -7.59 20.01 24.47
CA ARG A 265 -8.39 20.77 25.45
C ARG A 265 -9.77 21.15 24.91
N TRP A 266 -9.88 21.41 23.62
CA TRP A 266 -11.13 21.63 22.91
C TRP A 266 -12.04 20.39 22.97
N GLU A 267 -11.48 19.19 22.78
CA GLU A 267 -12.21 17.93 22.90
C GLU A 267 -12.73 17.72 24.34
N ILE A 268 -11.98 18.18 25.34
CA ILE A 268 -12.41 18.21 26.75
C ILE A 268 -13.56 19.19 26.94
N ALA A 269 -13.45 20.43 26.46
CA ALA A 269 -14.53 21.42 26.53
C ALA A 269 -15.84 20.92 25.90
N ARG A 270 -15.74 20.08 24.86
CA ARG A 270 -16.91 19.46 24.21
C ARG A 270 -17.61 18.41 25.07
N ARG A 271 -16.86 17.55 25.76
CA ARG A 271 -17.37 16.28 26.32
C ARG A 271 -17.26 16.13 27.83
N ALA A 272 -16.44 16.92 28.49
CA ALA A 272 -16.23 16.78 29.92
C ALA A 272 -17.46 17.21 30.73
N PRO A 273 -17.60 16.71 31.97
CA PRO A 273 -18.62 17.18 32.90
C PRO A 273 -18.53 18.69 33.12
N PRO A 274 -19.65 19.39 33.40
CA PRO A 274 -19.67 20.85 33.58
C PRO A 274 -18.64 21.39 34.59
N GLY A 275 -18.40 20.65 35.68
CA GLY A 275 -17.40 21.00 36.70
C GLY A 275 -15.96 20.96 36.21
N ILE A 276 -15.67 20.26 35.10
CA ILE A 276 -14.37 20.30 34.41
C ILE A 276 -14.39 21.41 33.35
N VAL A 277 -15.50 21.56 32.60
CA VAL A 277 -15.63 22.57 31.55
C VAL A 277 -15.46 24.00 32.08
N VAL A 278 -15.92 24.29 33.31
CA VAL A 278 -15.73 25.61 33.94
C VAL A 278 -14.27 26.03 34.05
N LEU A 279 -13.35 25.07 34.16
CA LEU A 279 -11.90 25.33 34.25
C LEU A 279 -11.28 25.78 32.92
N LEU A 280 -12.02 25.68 31.81
CA LEU A 280 -11.60 26.05 30.45
C LEU A 280 -12.16 27.41 30.00
N LEU A 281 -12.82 28.17 30.89
CA LEU A 281 -13.39 29.49 30.56
C LEU A 281 -12.33 30.58 30.32
N ASP A 282 -11.15 30.37 30.91
CA ASP A 282 -9.96 31.23 30.85
C ASP A 282 -8.77 30.47 30.21
N ASP A 283 -9.07 29.56 29.28
CA ASP A 283 -8.04 28.85 28.51
C ASP A 283 -7.20 29.85 27.69
N ALA A 284 -5.96 29.48 27.38
CA ALA A 284 -5.07 30.31 26.55
C ALA A 284 -5.56 30.41 25.10
N ASP A 285 -6.40 29.48 24.64
CA ASP A 285 -6.96 29.46 23.30
C ASP A 285 -8.43 29.93 23.31
N ASP A 286 -8.73 30.91 22.44
CA ASP A 286 -10.04 31.55 22.37
C ASP A 286 -11.15 30.59 21.90
N GLU A 287 -10.84 29.60 21.04
CA GLU A 287 -11.82 28.62 20.55
C GLU A 287 -12.22 27.65 21.66
N VAL A 288 -11.26 27.27 22.53
CA VAL A 288 -11.54 26.47 23.71
C VAL A 288 -12.44 27.24 24.68
N CYS A 289 -12.13 28.51 24.93
CA CYS A 289 -12.97 29.39 25.76
C CYS A 289 -14.38 29.57 25.18
N ALA A 290 -14.49 29.79 23.87
CA ALA A 290 -15.76 29.97 23.18
C ALA A 290 -16.62 28.70 23.27
N LEU A 291 -16.01 27.53 23.05
CA LEU A 291 -16.72 26.26 23.18
C LEU A 291 -17.16 26.00 24.63
N ALA A 292 -16.29 26.24 25.63
CA ALA A 292 -16.65 26.08 27.04
C ALA A 292 -17.83 26.98 27.45
N ARG A 293 -17.84 28.25 27.01
CA ARG A 293 -18.97 29.18 27.23
C ARG A 293 -20.24 28.69 26.55
N ARG A 294 -20.15 28.20 25.31
CA ARG A 294 -21.29 27.62 24.58
C ARG A 294 -21.83 26.38 25.31
N ARG A 295 -20.93 25.52 25.80
CA ARG A 295 -21.24 24.29 26.52
C ARG A 295 -22.00 24.53 27.82
N LEU A 296 -21.58 25.53 28.59
CA LEU A 296 -22.22 25.86 29.86
C LEU A 296 -23.56 26.59 29.69
N ARG A 297 -23.83 27.15 28.50
CA ARG A 297 -25.09 27.82 28.15
C ARG A 297 -26.11 26.91 27.45
N SER A 298 -25.74 25.69 27.07
CA SER A 298 -26.66 24.76 26.42
C SER A 298 -27.73 24.26 27.39
N ASP A 299 -28.86 23.81 26.87
CA ASP A 299 -30.00 23.29 27.67
C ASP A 299 -29.60 22.13 28.59
N ASP A 300 -28.66 21.28 28.15
CA ASP A 300 -28.05 20.23 28.97
C ASP A 300 -26.50 20.26 28.87
N PRO A 301 -25.82 20.98 29.78
CA PRO A 301 -24.37 21.03 29.84
C PRO A 301 -23.71 19.69 30.19
N SER A 302 -24.47 18.66 30.61
CA SER A 302 -23.93 17.34 30.93
C SER A 302 -23.74 16.45 29.69
N GLN A 303 -24.48 16.71 28.60
CA GLN A 303 -24.49 15.90 27.37
C GLN A 303 -23.63 16.48 26.26
N PRO A 304 -22.59 15.80 25.74
CA PRO A 304 -21.62 16.37 24.79
C PRO A 304 -22.23 17.30 23.74
N LEU A 305 -21.57 18.43 23.45
CA LEU A 305 -22.02 19.27 22.34
C LEU A 305 -21.89 18.52 21.02
N GLU A 306 -23.02 18.30 20.37
CA GLU A 306 -23.05 17.87 18.97
C GLU A 306 -22.51 19.01 18.10
N LEU A 307 -21.58 18.65 17.21
CA LEU A 307 -21.08 19.55 16.19
C LEU A 307 -21.88 19.25 14.94
N ASP A 308 -22.40 20.27 14.27
CA ASP A 308 -22.91 20.09 12.92
C ASP A 308 -21.77 19.49 12.08
N SER A 309 -22.03 18.32 11.49
CA SER A 309 -21.05 17.50 10.77
C SER A 309 -20.64 18.09 9.41
N GLY A 310 -20.44 19.41 9.34
CA GLY A 310 -20.27 20.17 8.12
C GLY A 310 -19.25 21.32 8.26
N ALA A 311 -18.06 21.04 8.79
CA ALA A 311 -16.88 21.85 8.53
C ALA A 311 -15.63 21.04 8.92
N ASP A 312 -15.05 20.34 7.93
CA ASP A 312 -13.65 19.91 7.99
C ASP A 312 -12.80 21.19 8.09
N HIS A 313 -12.36 21.53 9.29
CA HIS A 313 -11.25 22.45 9.50
C HIS A 313 -9.98 21.61 9.50
N GLY A 314 -9.30 21.61 8.35
CA GLY A 314 -8.01 20.94 8.12
C GLY A 314 -6.85 21.55 8.88
#